data_AF-A0A3A0AW37-F1
#
_entry.id   AF-A0A3A0AW37-F1
#
_cell.length_a   1.000
_cell.length_b   1.000
_cell.length_c   1.000
_cell.angle_alpha   90.00
_cell.angle_beta   90.00
_cell.angle_gamma   90.00
#
_symmetry.space_group_name_H-M   'P 1'
#
loop_
_entity.id
_entity.type
_entity.pdbx_description
1 polymer ?
#
loop_
_entity_poly.entity_id
_entity_poly.type
_entity_poly.pdbx_seq_one_letter_code
_entity_poly.pdbx_strand_id
1 'polypeptide(L)'
;MYTPPALLGTIALIVGLALLGLEALTAMNLPDPLPPPKPHPEYGWMRANPAPTLELPMGEGPVASAWPNYWSMLHWNQVVNGYSGLLPPSYFPLRERMRAFPDAATVRLLQGIGVTTVVVHEEMPPGERARLEAAAATFPQLTLALPGPDAVYTLVADPWMWRLAGAVPPGADVDLPAANADPLAFGLLLAILQREGHTVYGSGQLDYYAFQPAPSPRCYTVLPSGIDPTSFGYPGATVVLHEPEMTLYRRAGCE
;
A
#
# COMPACT_ATOMS: atom_id res chain seq x y z
N MET A 1 9.22 33.00 -46.38
CA MET A 1 10.13 31.88 -46.69
C MET A 1 9.27 30.67 -47.02
N TYR A 2 9.29 30.22 -48.28
CA TYR A 2 8.53 29.07 -48.74
C TYR A 2 9.37 27.82 -48.47
N THR A 3 9.00 27.02 -47.47
CA THR A 3 9.64 25.71 -47.26
C THR A 3 9.21 24.79 -48.40
N PRO A 4 10.15 24.29 -49.23
CA PRO A 4 9.79 23.44 -50.34
C PRO A 4 9.11 22.15 -49.82
N PRO A 5 8.07 21.65 -50.49
CA PRO A 5 7.29 20.50 -50.02
C PRO A 5 8.13 19.25 -49.77
N ALA A 6 9.27 19.10 -50.47
CA ALA A 6 10.23 18.03 -50.23
C ALA A 6 10.90 18.08 -48.85
N LEU A 7 11.18 19.29 -48.32
CA LEU A 7 11.78 19.45 -47.00
C LEU A 7 10.79 19.08 -45.88
N LEU A 8 9.51 19.45 -46.04
CA LEU A 8 8.45 19.06 -45.11
C LEU A 8 8.22 17.54 -45.12
N GLY A 9 8.28 16.90 -46.30
CA GLY A 9 8.20 15.44 -46.42
C GLY A 9 9.33 14.72 -45.70
N THR A 10 10.58 15.19 -45.85
CA THR A 10 11.74 14.61 -45.17
C THR A 10 11.66 14.77 -43.65
N ILE A 11 11.25 15.94 -43.16
CA ILE A 11 11.07 16.17 -41.71
C ILE A 11 9.98 15.25 -41.16
N ALA A 12 8.83 15.13 -41.85
CA ALA A 12 7.75 14.26 -41.42
C ALA A 12 8.19 12.79 -41.35
N LEU A 13 8.98 12.32 -42.33
CA LEU A 13 9.54 10.96 -42.32
C LEU A 13 10.51 10.74 -41.16
N ILE A 14 11.42 11.69 -40.91
CA ILE A 14 12.38 11.60 -39.79
C ILE A 14 11.63 11.56 -38.45
N VAL A 15 10.65 12.44 -38.25
CA VAL A 15 9.83 12.46 -37.04
C VAL A 15 9.05 11.15 -36.91
N GLY A 16 8.44 10.66 -37.99
CA GLY A 16 7.74 9.38 -38.00
C GLY A 16 8.63 8.21 -37.61
N LEU A 17 9.83 8.12 -38.19
CA LEU A 17 10.81 7.09 -37.84
C LEU A 17 11.34 7.23 -36.41
N ALA A 18 11.51 8.46 -35.91
CA ALA A 18 11.91 8.71 -34.53
C ALA A 18 10.83 8.28 -33.54
N LEU A 19 9.55 8.54 -33.85
CA LEU A 19 8.41 8.09 -33.05
C LEU A 19 8.26 6.57 -33.06
N LEU A 20 8.40 5.92 -34.23
CA LEU A 20 8.41 4.46 -34.35
C LEU A 20 9.60 3.84 -33.59
N GLY A 21 10.77 4.46 -33.66
CA GLY A 21 11.95 4.04 -32.90
C GLY A 21 11.74 4.19 -31.39
N LEU A 22 11.10 5.27 -30.95
CA LEU A 22 10.76 5.47 -29.55
C LEU A 22 9.75 4.44 -29.05
N GLU A 23 8.71 4.13 -29.84
CA GLU A 23 7.74 3.07 -29.54
C GLU A 23 8.42 1.70 -29.46
N ALA A 24 9.33 1.39 -30.39
CA ALA A 24 10.10 0.13 -30.34
C ALA A 24 11.01 0.03 -29.11
N LEU A 25 11.55 1.16 -28.63
CA LEU A 25 12.35 1.21 -27.40
C LEU A 25 11.51 1.12 -26.12
N THR A 26 10.24 1.53 -26.17
CA THR A 26 9.29 1.42 -25.05
C THR A 26 8.40 0.19 -25.14
N ALA A 27 8.52 -0.59 -26.22
CA ALA A 27 7.79 -1.83 -26.41
C ALA A 27 8.14 -2.79 -25.26
N MET A 28 7.13 -3.10 -24.43
CA MET A 28 7.27 -4.16 -23.45
C MET A 28 7.23 -5.49 -24.21
N ASN A 29 8.29 -6.28 -24.08
CA ASN A 29 8.20 -7.68 -24.44
C ASN A 29 7.08 -8.29 -23.59
N LEU A 30 5.97 -8.64 -24.24
CA LEU A 30 4.92 -9.38 -23.56
C LEU A 30 5.57 -10.67 -23.04
N PRO A 31 5.37 -11.00 -21.75
CA PRO A 31 5.86 -12.26 -21.24
C PRO A 31 5.29 -13.42 -22.06
N ASP A 32 5.94 -14.59 -21.95
CA ASP A 32 5.38 -15.85 -22.42
C ASP A 32 3.90 -15.98 -22.03
N PRO A 33 3.09 -16.77 -22.75
CA PRO A 33 1.68 -16.98 -22.42
C PRO A 33 1.51 -17.18 -20.92
N LEU A 34 0.54 -16.48 -20.32
CA LEU A 34 0.29 -16.57 -18.89
C LEU A 34 0.23 -18.04 -18.47
N PRO A 35 0.95 -18.44 -17.41
CA PRO A 35 0.93 -19.82 -16.98
C PRO A 35 -0.52 -20.23 -16.73
N PRO A 36 -0.99 -21.38 -17.24
CA PRO A 36 -2.36 -21.80 -16.97
C PRO A 36 -2.56 -21.90 -15.45
N PRO A 37 -3.73 -21.53 -14.90
CA PRO A 37 -4.01 -21.73 -13.50
C PRO A 37 -3.78 -23.19 -13.12
N LYS A 38 -2.78 -23.47 -12.28
CA LYS A 38 -2.56 -24.82 -11.78
C LYS A 38 -3.46 -25.06 -10.55
N PRO A 39 -3.80 -26.32 -10.23
CA PRO A 39 -4.44 -26.65 -8.97
C PRO A 39 -3.48 -26.36 -7.82
N HIS A 40 -3.78 -25.30 -7.08
CA HIS A 40 -2.98 -24.76 -5.99
C HIS A 40 -3.77 -24.91 -4.67
N PRO A 41 -3.32 -25.76 -3.72
CA PRO A 41 -4.07 -26.04 -2.49
C PRO A 41 -4.31 -24.79 -1.63
N GLU A 42 -3.37 -23.85 -1.63
CA GLU A 42 -3.43 -22.55 -0.97
C GLU A 42 -4.59 -21.70 -1.47
N TYR A 43 -4.84 -21.62 -2.78
CA TYR A 43 -6.00 -20.89 -3.30
C TYR A 43 -7.32 -21.59 -2.94
N GLY A 44 -7.31 -22.92 -2.82
CA GLY A 44 -8.44 -23.67 -2.27
C GLY A 44 -8.72 -23.29 -0.81
N TRP A 45 -7.68 -23.22 0.01
CA TRP A 45 -7.77 -22.80 1.40
C TRP A 45 -8.24 -21.33 1.51
N MET A 46 -7.70 -20.42 0.69
CA MET A 46 -8.05 -19.00 0.69
C MET A 46 -9.50 -18.75 0.26
N ARG A 47 -10.02 -19.49 -0.73
CA ARG A 47 -11.46 -19.44 -1.09
C ARG A 47 -12.35 -19.86 0.07
N ALA A 48 -11.92 -20.85 0.86
CA ALA A 48 -12.65 -21.32 2.02
C ALA A 48 -12.50 -20.38 3.23
N ASN A 49 -11.47 -19.53 3.25
CA ASN A 49 -11.16 -18.58 4.32
C ASN A 49 -10.93 -17.16 3.76
N PRO A 50 -11.96 -16.47 3.25
CA PRO A 50 -11.79 -15.16 2.63
C PRO A 50 -11.31 -14.12 3.64
N ALA A 51 -10.15 -13.51 3.39
CA ALA A 51 -9.56 -12.53 4.30
C ALA A 51 -8.61 -11.56 3.56
N PRO A 52 -8.44 -10.31 4.03
CA PRO A 52 -7.44 -9.41 3.46
C PRO A 52 -6.03 -10.01 3.50
N THR A 53 -5.41 -10.07 2.33
CA THR A 53 -4.20 -10.84 2.07
C THR A 53 -3.03 -9.95 1.63
N LEU A 54 -1.83 -10.29 2.09
CA LEU A 54 -0.58 -9.83 1.49
C LEU A 54 0.15 -11.03 0.86
N GLU A 55 0.63 -10.89 -0.36
CA GLU A 55 1.37 -11.94 -1.07
C GLU A 55 2.85 -11.57 -1.17
N LEU A 56 3.75 -12.49 -0.78
CA LEU A 56 5.19 -12.27 -0.74
C LEU A 56 5.93 -13.26 -1.67
N PRO A 57 7.03 -12.86 -2.33
CA PRO A 57 7.63 -11.52 -2.27
C PRO A 57 6.83 -10.50 -3.09
N MET A 58 6.85 -9.24 -2.67
CA MET A 58 6.32 -8.15 -3.48
C MET A 58 7.27 -7.89 -4.66
N GLY A 59 6.78 -8.06 -5.90
CA GLY A 59 7.58 -8.01 -7.11
C GLY A 59 8.28 -6.67 -7.41
N GLU A 60 9.35 -6.74 -8.20
CA GLU A 60 10.07 -5.58 -8.73
C GLU A 60 9.69 -5.29 -10.18
N GLY A 61 9.32 -4.04 -10.47
CA GLY A 61 8.85 -3.63 -11.79
C GLY A 61 7.36 -3.93 -12.04
N PRO A 62 6.81 -3.45 -13.16
CA PRO A 62 5.38 -3.48 -13.44
C PRO A 62 4.83 -4.89 -13.64
N VAL A 63 5.58 -5.77 -14.31
CA VAL A 63 5.13 -7.16 -14.56
C VAL A 63 5.09 -7.96 -13.26
N ALA A 64 6.16 -7.95 -12.48
CA ALA A 64 6.20 -8.71 -11.23
C ALA A 64 5.20 -8.18 -10.19
N SER A 65 4.90 -6.88 -10.20
CA SER A 65 3.87 -6.28 -9.34
C SER A 65 2.44 -6.70 -9.73
N ALA A 66 2.23 -7.18 -10.97
CA ALA A 66 0.92 -7.62 -11.44
C ALA A 66 0.58 -9.07 -11.09
N TRP A 67 1.56 -9.88 -10.63
CA TRP A 67 1.31 -11.29 -10.29
C TRP A 67 0.25 -11.48 -9.20
N PRO A 68 0.24 -10.73 -8.09
CA PRO A 68 -0.82 -10.86 -7.09
C PRO A 68 -2.23 -10.61 -7.65
N ASN A 69 -2.38 -9.72 -8.65
CA ASN A 69 -3.67 -9.54 -9.32
C ASN A 69 -4.08 -10.78 -10.12
N TYR A 70 -3.14 -11.36 -10.85
CA TYR A 70 -3.40 -12.58 -11.63
C TYR A 70 -3.82 -13.73 -10.71
N TRP A 71 -3.08 -13.96 -9.62
CA TRP A 71 -3.38 -15.00 -8.64
C TRP A 71 -4.68 -14.76 -7.87
N SER A 72 -5.01 -13.48 -7.61
CA SER A 72 -6.27 -13.11 -6.96
C SER A 72 -7.53 -13.60 -7.69
N MET A 73 -7.47 -13.80 -9.01
CA MET A 73 -8.60 -14.35 -9.77
C MET A 73 -8.96 -15.79 -9.38
N LEU A 74 -8.05 -16.49 -8.70
CA LEU A 74 -8.25 -17.86 -8.25
C LEU A 74 -8.89 -17.93 -6.86
N HIS A 75 -8.73 -16.92 -6.01
CA HIS A 75 -9.27 -16.95 -4.64
C HIS A 75 -10.20 -15.78 -4.27
N TRP A 76 -10.19 -14.68 -5.02
CA TRP A 76 -11.04 -13.49 -4.88
C TRP A 76 -10.97 -12.78 -3.52
N ASN A 77 -9.87 -12.98 -2.78
CA ASN A 77 -9.64 -12.22 -1.56
C ASN A 77 -9.18 -10.80 -1.91
N GLN A 78 -9.40 -9.85 -1.00
CA GLN A 78 -8.77 -8.53 -1.11
C GLN A 78 -7.25 -8.69 -0.96
N VAL A 79 -6.48 -8.15 -1.91
CA VAL A 79 -5.01 -8.23 -1.91
C VAL A 79 -4.42 -6.83 -1.72
N VAL A 80 -3.57 -6.66 -0.71
CA VAL A 80 -2.96 -5.39 -0.34
C VAL A 80 -1.96 -4.91 -1.39
N ASN A 81 -1.14 -5.83 -1.90
CA ASN A 81 -0.10 -5.54 -2.88
C ASN A 81 -0.53 -5.83 -4.32
N GLY A 82 -1.82 -5.64 -4.62
CA GLY A 82 -2.31 -5.65 -6.00
C GLY A 82 -1.87 -4.41 -6.79
N TYR A 83 -1.75 -4.56 -8.12
CA TYR A 83 -1.30 -3.54 -9.07
C TYR A 83 -2.32 -3.29 -10.18
N SER A 84 -2.87 -2.07 -10.31
CA SER A 84 -3.85 -1.73 -11.36
C SER A 84 -3.42 -0.58 -12.27
N GLY A 85 -2.12 -0.40 -12.50
CA GLY A 85 -1.56 0.62 -13.41
C GLY A 85 -1.13 1.93 -12.72
N LEU A 86 -1.75 2.28 -11.60
CA LEU A 86 -1.29 3.35 -10.69
C LEU A 86 -0.95 2.73 -9.33
N LEU A 87 0.28 2.94 -8.87
CA LEU A 87 0.73 2.48 -7.56
C LEU A 87 0.43 3.53 -6.50
N PRO A 88 -0.25 3.21 -5.39
CA PRO A 88 -0.45 4.15 -4.30
C PRO A 88 0.89 4.67 -3.75
N PRO A 89 0.95 5.89 -3.16
CA PRO A 89 2.18 6.46 -2.60
C PRO A 89 2.92 5.53 -1.62
N SER A 90 2.17 4.73 -0.87
CA SER A 90 2.71 3.81 0.12
C SER A 90 3.21 2.48 -0.45
N TYR A 91 3.01 2.17 -1.74
CA TYR A 91 3.28 0.84 -2.28
C TYR A 91 4.76 0.46 -2.24
N PHE A 92 5.65 1.32 -2.75
CA PHE A 92 7.09 1.04 -2.71
C PHE A 92 7.67 1.07 -1.30
N PRO A 93 7.34 2.07 -0.44
CA PRO A 93 7.73 2.01 0.97
C PRO A 93 7.25 0.73 1.68
N LEU A 94 6.03 0.27 1.39
CA LEU A 94 5.50 -0.98 1.92
C LEU A 94 6.35 -2.17 1.46
N ARG A 95 6.64 -2.29 0.15
CA ARG A 95 7.50 -3.35 -0.39
C ARG A 95 8.85 -3.40 0.30
N GLU A 96 9.54 -2.26 0.40
CA GLU A 96 10.86 -2.22 1.03
C GLU A 96 10.77 -2.60 2.52
N ARG A 97 9.70 -2.19 3.21
CA ARG A 97 9.48 -2.58 4.60
C ARG A 97 9.21 -4.09 4.75
N MET A 98 8.50 -4.70 3.80
CA MET A 98 8.17 -6.13 3.81
C MET A 98 9.36 -7.06 3.60
N ARG A 99 10.50 -6.57 3.09
CA ARG A 99 11.75 -7.37 3.05
C ARG A 99 12.23 -7.79 4.44
N ALA A 100 11.89 -7.01 5.47
CA ALA A 100 12.23 -7.32 6.86
C ALA A 100 11.19 -8.23 7.52
N PHE A 101 10.06 -8.51 6.87
CA PHE A 101 9.00 -9.32 7.46
C PHE A 101 9.49 -10.76 7.76
N PRO A 102 9.05 -11.36 8.87
CA PRO A 102 8.38 -10.72 9.99
C PRO A 102 9.37 -10.02 10.94
N ASP A 103 9.03 -8.79 11.32
CA ASP A 103 9.56 -8.07 12.46
C ASP A 103 8.41 -7.40 13.23
N ALA A 104 8.66 -6.88 14.43
CA ALA A 104 7.58 -6.30 15.25
C ALA A 104 6.81 -5.17 14.55
N ALA A 105 7.50 -4.33 13.78
CA ALA A 105 6.88 -3.18 13.14
C ALA A 105 6.17 -3.52 11.82
N THR A 106 6.64 -4.51 11.05
CA THR A 106 5.95 -5.05 9.87
C THR A 106 4.70 -5.81 10.27
N VAL A 107 4.77 -6.66 11.30
CA VAL A 107 3.60 -7.35 11.87
C VAL A 107 2.55 -6.33 12.30
N ARG A 108 2.96 -5.32 13.07
CA ARG A 108 2.07 -4.26 13.55
C ARG A 108 1.50 -3.39 12.42
N LEU A 109 2.28 -3.11 11.37
CA LEU A 109 1.83 -2.39 10.19
C LEU A 109 0.74 -3.18 9.43
N LEU A 110 0.99 -4.47 9.18
CA LEU A 110 0.04 -5.37 8.50
C LEU A 110 -1.24 -5.54 9.30
N GLN A 111 -1.12 -5.70 10.62
CA GLN A 111 -2.26 -5.69 11.54
C GLN A 111 -3.06 -4.40 11.38
N GLY A 112 -2.40 -3.24 11.39
CA GLY A 112 -3.04 -1.92 11.28
C GLY A 112 -3.90 -1.73 10.06
N ILE A 113 -3.39 -2.14 8.90
CA ILE A 113 -4.14 -2.09 7.64
C ILE A 113 -5.15 -3.22 7.48
N GLY A 114 -5.26 -4.14 8.44
CA GLY A 114 -6.27 -5.19 8.49
C GLY A 114 -5.91 -6.48 7.76
N VAL A 115 -4.62 -6.69 7.43
CA VAL A 115 -4.15 -7.97 6.89
C VAL A 115 -4.32 -9.05 7.94
N THR A 116 -4.85 -10.19 7.51
CA THR A 116 -5.05 -11.37 8.35
C THR A 116 -4.52 -12.64 7.70
N THR A 117 -4.15 -12.58 6.42
CA THR A 117 -3.51 -13.68 5.69
C THR A 117 -2.25 -13.17 5.00
N VAL A 118 -1.15 -13.90 5.13
CA VAL A 118 0.09 -13.66 4.39
C VAL A 118 0.44 -14.93 3.62
N VAL A 119 0.58 -14.82 2.30
CA VAL A 119 1.02 -15.94 1.45
C VAL A 119 2.50 -15.73 1.13
N VAL A 120 3.29 -16.78 1.28
CA VAL A 120 4.72 -16.80 0.95
C VAL A 120 4.91 -17.77 -0.22
N HIS A 121 5.14 -17.20 -1.40
CA HIS A 121 5.20 -17.94 -2.64
C HIS A 121 6.55 -18.65 -2.86
N GLU A 122 6.52 -19.66 -3.74
CA GLU A 122 7.71 -20.45 -4.06
C GLU A 122 8.84 -19.65 -4.72
N GLU A 123 8.53 -18.53 -5.37
CA GLU A 123 9.51 -17.66 -6.01
C GLU A 123 10.36 -16.87 -5.01
N MET A 124 10.03 -16.89 -3.72
CA MET A 124 10.88 -16.30 -2.69
C MET A 124 12.24 -17.02 -2.66
N PRO A 125 13.38 -16.29 -2.70
CA PRO A 125 14.70 -16.89 -2.65
C PRO A 125 14.86 -17.83 -1.44
N PRO A 126 15.42 -19.05 -1.59
CA PRO A 126 15.43 -20.06 -0.53
C PRO A 126 16.02 -19.58 0.80
N GLY A 127 17.06 -18.74 0.76
CA GLY A 127 17.65 -18.15 1.98
C GLY A 127 16.74 -17.13 2.67
N GLU A 128 16.01 -16.32 1.89
CA GLU A 128 15.04 -15.37 2.42
C GLU A 128 13.83 -16.09 3.01
N ARG A 129 13.34 -17.12 2.30
CA ARG A 129 12.27 -17.99 2.77
C ARG A 129 12.62 -18.70 4.08
N ALA A 130 13.78 -19.32 4.17
CA ALA A 130 14.22 -19.98 5.41
C ALA A 130 14.33 -18.99 6.58
N ARG A 131 14.81 -17.76 6.34
CA ARG A 131 14.84 -16.69 7.35
C ARG A 131 13.42 -16.32 7.79
N LEU A 132 12.50 -16.14 6.84
CA LEU A 132 11.11 -15.80 7.11
C LEU A 132 10.44 -16.90 7.94
N GLU A 133 10.53 -18.16 7.51
CA GLU A 133 9.92 -19.31 8.19
C GLU A 133 10.44 -19.47 9.62
N ALA A 134 11.77 -19.37 9.81
CA ALA A 134 12.38 -19.42 11.14
C ALA A 134 11.94 -18.26 12.03
N ALA A 135 11.83 -17.05 11.48
CA ALA A 135 11.37 -15.88 12.23
C ALA A 135 9.88 -16.02 12.57
N ALA A 136 9.02 -16.41 11.62
CA ALA A 136 7.58 -16.58 11.80
C ALA A 136 7.25 -17.55 12.94
N ALA A 137 8.05 -18.61 13.13
CA ALA A 137 7.91 -19.55 14.25
C ALA A 137 8.12 -18.89 15.64
N THR A 138 8.75 -17.71 15.71
CA THR A 138 8.98 -16.97 16.95
C THR A 138 7.99 -15.82 17.18
N PHE A 139 7.19 -15.46 16.17
CA PHE A 139 6.16 -14.42 16.28
C PHE A 139 4.80 -15.03 16.68
N PRO A 140 4.29 -14.77 17.89
CA PRO A 140 3.02 -15.35 18.35
C PRO A 140 1.80 -14.86 17.54
N GLN A 141 1.92 -13.76 16.81
CA GLN A 141 0.87 -13.23 15.94
C GLN A 141 0.73 -14.02 14.64
N LEU A 142 1.71 -14.86 14.27
CA LEU A 142 1.71 -15.62 13.04
C LEU A 142 1.45 -17.10 13.34
N THR A 143 0.62 -17.72 12.51
CA THR A 143 0.38 -19.17 12.56
C THR A 143 0.42 -19.72 11.15
N LEU A 144 1.24 -20.76 10.93
CA LEU A 144 1.27 -21.48 9.66
C LEU A 144 -0.03 -22.26 9.51
N ALA A 145 -0.91 -21.79 8.62
CA ALA A 145 -2.21 -22.39 8.37
C ALA A 145 -2.14 -23.48 7.30
N LEU A 146 -1.28 -23.29 6.30
CA LEU A 146 -1.04 -24.28 5.25
C LEU A 146 0.45 -24.32 4.87
N PRO A 147 1.17 -25.43 5.08
CA PRO A 147 2.51 -25.62 4.52
C PRO A 147 2.43 -25.95 3.03
N GLY A 148 3.48 -25.62 2.28
CA GLY A 148 3.56 -25.92 0.85
C GLY A 148 4.59 -25.05 0.12
N PRO A 149 4.75 -25.20 -1.20
CA PRO A 149 5.53 -24.28 -2.03
C PRO A 149 5.03 -22.83 -1.85
N ASP A 150 3.72 -22.63 -1.86
CA ASP A 150 3.05 -21.39 -1.50
C ASP A 150 2.45 -21.52 -0.09
N ALA A 151 3.24 -21.17 0.93
CA ALA A 151 2.85 -21.33 2.32
C ALA A 151 1.88 -20.21 2.76
N VAL A 152 0.85 -20.58 3.54
CA VAL A 152 -0.14 -19.61 4.05
C VAL A 152 0.02 -19.44 5.55
N TYR A 153 0.19 -18.19 5.97
CA TYR A 153 0.22 -17.77 7.36
C TYR A 153 -1.03 -16.95 7.68
N THR A 154 -1.70 -17.27 8.79
CA THR A 154 -2.69 -16.37 9.38
C THR A 154 -2.00 -15.40 10.34
N LEU A 155 -2.42 -14.14 10.30
CA LEU A 155 -1.98 -13.07 11.17
C LEU A 155 -3.11 -12.69 12.12
N VAL A 156 -2.83 -12.66 13.43
CA VAL A 156 -3.79 -12.22 14.46
C VAL A 156 -4.24 -10.79 14.14
N ALA A 157 -5.56 -10.59 14.01
CA ALA A 157 -6.13 -9.31 13.63
C ALA A 157 -5.94 -8.25 14.73
N ASP A 158 -5.42 -7.08 14.35
CA ASP A 158 -5.39 -5.89 15.19
C ASP A 158 -5.48 -4.61 14.31
N PRO A 159 -6.66 -4.33 13.72
CA PRO A 159 -6.87 -3.30 12.70
C PRO A 159 -6.89 -1.88 13.27
N TRP A 160 -5.79 -1.46 13.88
CA TRP A 160 -5.68 -0.20 14.61
C TRP A 160 -5.86 1.05 13.75
N MET A 161 -5.42 1.05 12.49
CA MET A 161 -5.64 2.19 11.59
C MET A 161 -7.13 2.33 11.23
N TRP A 162 -7.84 1.22 11.09
CA TRP A 162 -9.29 1.22 10.87
C TRP A 162 -10.05 1.70 12.10
N ARG A 163 -9.57 1.38 13.32
CA ARG A 163 -10.14 1.95 14.55
C ARG A 163 -9.93 3.45 14.65
N LEU A 164 -8.76 3.96 14.25
CA LEU A 164 -8.50 5.40 14.16
C LEU A 164 -9.45 6.07 13.17
N ALA A 165 -9.59 5.52 11.97
CA ALA A 165 -10.51 6.05 10.97
C ALA A 165 -11.98 5.99 11.44
N GLY A 166 -12.43 4.87 11.99
CA GLY A 166 -13.79 4.70 12.49
C GLY A 166 -14.14 5.51 13.75
N ALA A 167 -13.13 6.04 14.45
CA ALA A 167 -13.34 6.97 15.56
C ALA A 167 -13.60 8.41 15.08
N VAL A 168 -13.39 8.71 13.80
CA VAL A 168 -13.74 9.99 13.18
C VAL A 168 -15.22 9.97 12.80
N PRO A 169 -16.01 11.02 13.10
CA PRO A 169 -17.40 11.08 12.66
C PRO A 169 -17.55 10.97 11.14
N PRO A 170 -18.56 10.26 10.62
CA PRO A 170 -18.74 10.04 9.19
C PRO A 170 -18.71 11.35 8.38
N GLY A 171 -17.88 11.39 7.34
CA GLY A 171 -17.74 12.55 6.45
C GLY A 171 -17.00 13.76 7.04
N ALA A 172 -16.52 13.70 8.29
CA ALA A 172 -15.72 14.78 8.85
C ALA A 172 -14.35 14.87 8.17
N ASP A 173 -13.85 16.11 8.03
CA ASP A 173 -12.51 16.39 7.54
C ASP A 173 -11.44 15.96 8.55
N VAL A 174 -10.36 15.35 8.07
CA VAL A 174 -9.21 14.94 8.87
C VAL A 174 -7.95 15.61 8.35
N ASP A 175 -7.12 16.11 9.26
CA ASP A 175 -5.82 16.70 8.94
C ASP A 175 -4.67 15.79 9.35
N LEU A 176 -3.73 15.54 8.44
CA LEU A 176 -2.50 14.77 8.64
C LEU A 176 -1.28 15.70 8.50
N PRO A 177 -1.09 16.67 9.41
CA PRO A 177 -0.11 17.72 9.21
C PRO A 177 1.34 17.23 9.41
N ALA A 178 1.52 16.06 10.03
CA ALA A 178 2.81 15.41 10.28
C ALA A 178 3.07 14.20 9.36
N ALA A 179 2.41 14.11 8.19
CA ALA A 179 2.50 12.95 7.32
C ALA A 179 3.94 12.57 6.90
N ASN A 180 4.86 13.54 6.83
CA ASN A 180 6.26 13.30 6.51
C ASN A 180 7.06 12.59 7.63
N ALA A 181 6.53 12.51 8.85
CA ALA A 181 7.21 11.84 9.96
C ALA A 181 7.26 10.31 9.77
N ASP A 182 6.21 9.74 9.17
CA ASP A 182 6.15 8.35 8.73
C ASP A 182 5.32 8.25 7.43
N PRO A 183 5.94 8.49 6.26
CA PRO A 183 5.22 8.53 4.99
C PRO A 183 4.48 7.23 4.66
N LEU A 184 4.99 6.08 5.11
CA LEU A 184 4.38 4.78 4.87
C LEU A 184 3.08 4.65 5.68
N ALA A 185 3.17 4.79 7.01
CA ALA A 185 2.02 4.60 7.87
C ALA A 185 0.94 5.68 7.63
N PHE A 186 1.34 6.94 7.44
CA PHE A 186 0.39 8.01 7.13
C PHE A 186 -0.23 7.86 5.74
N GLY A 187 0.50 7.38 4.74
CA GLY A 187 -0.08 7.13 3.41
C GLY A 187 -1.08 5.97 3.41
N LEU A 188 -0.85 4.93 4.24
CA LEU A 188 -1.82 3.85 4.43
C LEU A 188 -3.05 4.33 5.19
N LEU A 189 -2.87 5.12 6.25
CA LEU A 189 -3.98 5.74 6.98
C LEU A 189 -4.78 6.70 6.11
N LEU A 190 -4.13 7.51 5.28
CA LEU A 190 -4.76 8.38 4.28
C LEU A 190 -5.71 7.59 3.38
N ALA A 191 -5.26 6.45 2.84
CA ALA A 191 -6.07 5.60 1.98
C ALA A 191 -7.29 5.02 2.72
N ILE A 192 -7.12 4.61 3.98
CA ILE A 192 -8.21 4.12 4.83
C ILE A 192 -9.23 5.23 5.11
N LEU A 193 -8.78 6.43 5.51
CA LEU A 193 -9.65 7.57 5.77
C LEU A 193 -10.47 7.97 4.53
N GLN A 194 -9.84 8.04 3.35
CA GLN A 194 -10.54 8.33 2.10
C GLN A 194 -11.56 7.25 1.76
N ARG A 195 -11.22 5.98 2.00
CA ARG A 195 -12.14 4.85 1.78
C ARG A 195 -13.35 4.91 2.71
N GLU A 196 -13.18 5.36 3.95
CA GLU A 196 -14.27 5.59 4.91
C GLU A 196 -15.06 6.90 4.65
N GLY A 197 -14.73 7.62 3.56
CA GLY A 197 -15.48 8.79 3.11
C GLY A 197 -15.04 10.12 3.73
N HIS A 198 -13.86 10.18 4.33
CA HIS A 198 -13.30 11.41 4.88
C HIS A 198 -12.52 12.21 3.83
N THR A 199 -12.66 13.53 3.87
CA THR A 199 -11.75 14.43 3.16
C THR A 199 -10.49 14.60 3.99
N VAL A 200 -9.33 14.30 3.38
CA VAL A 200 -8.05 14.33 4.09
C VAL A 200 -7.17 15.49 3.62
N TYR A 201 -6.81 16.35 4.56
CA TYR A 201 -5.86 17.45 4.41
C TYR A 201 -4.52 17.07 5.04
N GLY A 202 -3.50 17.88 4.79
CA GLY A 202 -2.20 17.69 5.43
C GLY A 202 -1.19 18.71 4.94
N SER A 203 0.08 18.43 5.24
CA SER A 203 1.20 19.24 4.78
C SER A 203 2.24 18.38 4.06
N GLY A 204 2.91 18.95 3.07
CA GLY A 204 3.93 18.25 2.29
C GLY A 204 3.36 17.33 1.22
N GLN A 205 4.07 16.24 0.95
CA GLN A 205 3.82 15.36 -0.18
C GLN A 205 4.23 13.92 0.17
N LEU A 206 3.39 12.94 -0.18
CA LEU A 206 3.67 11.51 -0.09
C LEU A 206 3.87 10.98 -1.51
N ASP A 207 5.12 10.65 -1.86
CA ASP A 207 5.50 10.27 -3.24
C ASP A 207 4.98 11.30 -4.27
N TYR A 208 3.98 10.98 -5.10
CA TYR A 208 3.36 11.92 -6.03
C TYR A 208 2.10 12.62 -5.48
N TYR A 209 1.60 12.22 -4.31
CA TYR A 209 0.41 12.78 -3.69
C TYR A 209 0.76 14.03 -2.89
N ALA A 210 0.46 15.21 -3.42
CA ALA A 210 0.59 16.47 -2.71
C ALA A 210 -0.66 16.75 -1.87
N PHE A 211 -0.49 16.98 -0.57
CA PHE A 211 -1.62 17.34 0.28
C PHE A 211 -2.16 18.71 -0.08
N GLN A 212 -3.50 18.84 -0.02
CA GLN A 212 -4.12 20.15 0.02
C GLN A 212 -3.95 20.72 1.44
N PRO A 213 -3.38 21.92 1.60
CA PRO A 213 -3.28 22.54 2.92
C PRO A 213 -4.69 22.85 3.44
N ALA A 214 -4.93 22.54 4.71
CA ALA A 214 -6.18 22.93 5.35
C ALA A 214 -6.23 24.46 5.47
N PRO A 215 -7.26 25.16 4.94
CA PRO A 215 -7.36 26.62 5.02
C PRO A 215 -7.50 27.14 6.47
N SER A 216 -7.90 26.25 7.39
CA SER A 216 -7.88 26.43 8.85
C SER A 216 -7.76 25.05 9.52
N PRO A 217 -7.28 24.95 10.78
CA PRO A 217 -7.23 23.66 11.47
C PRO A 217 -8.58 22.94 11.39
N ARG A 218 -8.57 21.63 11.12
CA ARG A 218 -9.78 20.82 11.03
C ARG A 218 -10.32 20.50 12.44
N CYS A 219 -11.46 19.83 12.52
CA CYS A 219 -11.91 19.33 13.82
C CYS A 219 -11.12 18.10 14.28
N TYR A 220 -10.60 17.32 13.34
CA TYR A 220 -9.89 16.08 13.63
C TYR A 220 -8.49 16.09 13.02
N THR A 221 -7.49 15.67 13.78
CA THR A 221 -6.13 15.47 13.27
C THR A 221 -5.50 14.21 13.84
N VAL A 222 -4.67 13.55 13.03
CA VAL A 222 -3.87 12.41 13.47
C VAL A 222 -2.40 12.81 13.47
N LEU A 223 -1.73 12.55 14.58
CA LEU A 223 -0.31 12.83 14.78
C LEU A 223 0.42 11.58 15.28
N PRO A 224 1.74 11.48 15.09
CA PRO A 224 2.54 10.48 15.79
C PRO A 224 2.30 10.55 17.30
N SER A 225 2.23 9.39 17.94
CA SER A 225 2.00 9.33 19.39
C SER A 225 3.12 10.00 20.18
N GLY A 226 2.75 10.70 21.24
CA GLY A 226 3.67 11.47 22.09
C GLY A 226 4.01 12.88 21.59
N ILE A 227 3.49 13.31 20.44
CA ILE A 227 3.66 14.68 19.94
C ILE A 227 2.56 15.60 20.50
N ASP A 228 2.95 16.81 20.93
CA ASP A 228 2.02 17.86 21.37
C ASP A 228 1.26 18.45 20.17
N PRO A 229 -0.08 18.31 20.10
CA PRO A 229 -0.90 18.83 19.01
C PRO A 229 -0.85 20.35 18.87
N THR A 230 -0.46 21.09 19.92
CA THR A 230 -0.30 22.55 19.89
C THR A 230 0.74 22.97 18.85
N SER A 231 1.81 22.19 18.66
CA SER A 231 2.85 22.46 17.66
C SER A 231 2.36 22.40 16.21
N PHE A 232 1.19 21.78 15.99
CA PHE A 232 0.54 21.64 14.68
C PHE A 232 -0.72 22.51 14.55
N GLY A 233 -0.92 23.49 15.44
CA GLY A 233 -2.06 24.41 15.39
C GLY A 233 -3.34 23.88 16.04
N TYR A 234 -3.23 22.90 16.93
CA TYR A 234 -4.35 22.29 17.66
C TYR A 234 -4.23 22.51 19.20
N PRO A 235 -4.14 23.76 19.70
CA PRO A 235 -4.07 24.03 21.13
C PRO A 235 -5.33 23.54 21.85
N GLY A 236 -5.14 22.89 23.01
CA GLY A 236 -6.25 22.38 23.83
C GLY A 236 -7.03 21.22 23.21
N ALA A 237 -6.49 20.58 22.16
CA ALA A 237 -7.12 19.41 21.57
C ALA A 237 -7.19 18.25 22.57
N THR A 238 -8.25 17.46 22.46
CA THR A 238 -8.52 16.31 23.32
C THR A 238 -8.24 15.02 22.55
N VAL A 239 -7.71 14.00 23.23
CA VAL A 239 -7.51 12.68 22.63
C VAL A 239 -8.86 12.02 22.42
N VAL A 240 -9.13 11.59 21.18
CA VAL A 240 -10.30 10.78 20.83
C VAL A 240 -9.95 9.30 20.92
N LEU A 241 -8.83 8.91 20.29
CA LEU A 241 -8.31 7.56 20.33
C LEU A 241 -6.78 7.61 20.32
N HIS A 242 -6.17 6.78 21.15
CA HIS A 242 -4.72 6.62 21.21
C HIS A 242 -4.35 5.20 20.78
N GLU A 243 -3.45 5.10 19.79
CA GLU A 243 -2.74 3.89 19.41
C GLU A 243 -1.23 4.12 19.63
N PRO A 244 -0.42 3.08 19.89
CA PRO A 244 1.02 3.21 20.12
C PRO A 244 1.78 4.06 19.08
N GLU A 245 1.40 4.01 17.81
CA GLU A 245 2.05 4.72 16.70
C GLU A 245 1.45 6.10 16.45
N MET A 246 0.13 6.25 16.61
CA MET A 246 -0.61 7.43 16.22
C MET A 246 -1.74 7.76 17.19
N THR A 247 -2.00 9.04 17.37
CA THR A 247 -3.10 9.53 18.21
C THR A 247 -4.03 10.41 17.38
N LEU A 248 -5.33 10.11 17.45
CA LEU A 248 -6.40 10.94 16.92
C LEU A 248 -6.79 11.98 17.96
N TYR A 249 -6.74 13.24 17.56
CA TYR A 249 -7.13 14.39 18.38
C TYR A 249 -8.36 15.07 17.80
N ARG A 250 -9.22 15.58 18.69
CA ARG A 250 -10.30 16.50 18.37
C ARG A 250 -9.95 17.89 18.88
N ARG A 251 -9.98 18.87 17.98
CA ARG A 251 -9.70 20.28 18.29
C ARG A 251 -10.66 20.82 19.35
N ALA A 252 -10.17 21.69 20.23
CA ALA A 252 -11.01 22.43 21.17
C ALA A 252 -12.14 23.19 20.45
N GLY A 253 -13.35 23.11 20.99
CA GLY A 253 -14.53 23.78 20.44
C GLY A 253 -15.19 23.09 19.25
N CYS A 254 -14.72 21.91 18.83
CA CYS A 254 -15.48 21.03 17.94
C CYS A 254 -16.28 20.02 18.77
N GLU A 255 -17.55 19.82 18.40
CA GLU A 255 -18.43 18.78 18.98
C GLU A 255 -18.13 17.41 18.36
#